data_AF-A0A1C6CL73-F1
#
_entry.id   AF-A0A1C6CL73-F1
#
_cell.length_a   1.000
_cell.length_b   1.000
_cell.length_c   1.000
_cell.angle_alpha   90.00
_cell.angle_beta   90.00
_cell.angle_gamma   90.00
#
_symmetry.space_group_name_H-M   'P 1'
#
loop_
_entity.id
_entity.type
_entity.pdbx_description
1 polymer ?
#
loop_
_entity_poly.entity_id
_entity_poly.type
_entity_poly.pdbx_seq_one_letter_code
_entity_poly.pdbx_strand_id
1 'polypeptide(L)'
;MNYIVFDLEWNQCPYGKGQENERIPFEIIEIGAVKLNSERQIIDQYQVLIQPRVYKKLHHRTREIIQMDMKLLERKGIPFYRAVKEFLKWCGEDALFAAGAIPICWNYSET
;
A
#
# COMPACT_ATOMS: atom_id res chain seq x y z
N MET A 1 -15.34 16.14 -7.62
CA MET A 1 -15.09 15.21 -6.50
C MET A 1 -14.61 13.90 -7.08
N ASN A 2 -13.47 13.40 -6.61
CA ASN A 2 -12.88 12.15 -7.07
C ASN A 2 -12.85 11.15 -5.91
N TYR A 3 -13.14 9.88 -6.20
CA TYR A 3 -13.05 8.80 -5.21
C TYR A 3 -11.77 8.00 -5.44
N ILE A 4 -11.06 7.69 -4.37
CA ILE A 4 -9.87 6.83 -4.43
C ILE A 4 -10.22 5.51 -3.77
N VAL A 5 -10.21 4.44 -4.55
CA VAL A 5 -10.26 3.06 -4.06
C VAL A 5 -8.85 2.52 -4.11
N PHE A 6 -8.33 2.06 -2.97
CA PHE A 6 -6.97 1.54 -2.89
C PHE A 6 -6.91 0.24 -2.11
N ASP A 7 -5.89 -0.53 -2.43
CA ASP A 7 -5.54 -1.78 -1.80
C ASP A 7 -4.04 -1.78 -1.48
N LEU A 8 -3.69 -2.41 -0.36
CA LEU A 8 -2.32 -2.44 0.15
C LEU A 8 -1.91 -3.90 0.31
N GLU A 9 -0.77 -4.25 -0.25
CA GLU A 9 -0.13 -5.53 0.05
C GLU A 9 0.97 -5.32 1.07
N TRP A 10 1.09 -6.23 2.02
CA TRP A 10 2.11 -6.17 3.07
C TRP A 10 2.83 -7.50 3.26
N ASN A 11 4.10 -7.43 3.60
CA ASN A 11 4.88 -8.55 4.08
C ASN A 11 4.73 -8.68 5.61
N GLN A 12 4.72 -9.92 6.10
CA GLN A 12 4.70 -10.26 7.52
C GLN A 12 6.03 -10.85 7.95
N CYS A 13 6.27 -10.91 9.26
CA CYS A 13 7.46 -11.56 9.81
C CYS A 13 7.59 -13.00 9.25
N PRO A 14 8.67 -13.32 8.51
CA PRO A 14 8.81 -14.61 7.85
C PRO A 14 9.09 -15.76 8.83
N TYR A 15 9.34 -15.45 10.10
CA TYR A 15 9.78 -16.39 11.14
C TYR A 15 8.68 -16.79 12.14
N GLY A 16 7.45 -16.31 11.96
CA GLY A 16 6.31 -16.67 12.81
C GLY A 16 6.12 -15.77 14.03
N LYS A 17 5.06 -16.05 14.81
CA LYS A 17 4.66 -15.29 16.00
C LYS A 17 5.75 -15.31 17.09
N GLY A 18 6.03 -14.16 17.70
CA GLY A 18 7.05 -13.95 18.73
C GLY A 18 8.45 -13.64 18.18
N GLN A 19 8.63 -13.52 16.86
CA GLN A 19 9.88 -13.09 16.23
C GLN A 19 9.71 -11.84 15.36
N GLU A 20 8.48 -11.32 15.27
CA GLU A 20 8.19 -10.02 14.68
C GLU A 20 8.85 -8.88 15.47
N ASN A 21 9.19 -7.81 14.74
CA ASN A 21 9.43 -6.54 15.40
C ASN A 21 8.09 -6.03 15.92
N GLU A 22 7.90 -6.01 17.24
CA GLU A 22 6.65 -5.56 17.88
C GLU A 22 6.21 -4.16 17.43
N ARG A 23 7.16 -3.29 17.04
CA ARG A 23 6.86 -1.94 16.57
C ARG A 23 6.41 -1.89 15.11
N ILE A 24 6.78 -2.89 14.31
CA ILE A 24 6.49 -2.97 12.87
C ILE A 24 6.13 -4.43 12.54
N PRO A 25 4.93 -4.91 12.91
CA PRO A 25 4.53 -6.30 12.71
C PRO A 25 4.28 -6.65 11.22
N PHE A 26 4.02 -5.64 10.39
CA PHE A 26 3.85 -5.75 8.94
C PHE A 26 4.53 -4.58 8.23
N GLU A 27 5.01 -4.83 7.02
CA GLU A 27 5.66 -3.83 6.17
C GLU A 27 4.95 -3.79 4.81
N ILE A 28 4.43 -2.64 4.41
CA ILE A 28 3.74 -2.48 3.12
C ILE A 28 4.75 -2.66 1.99
N ILE A 29 4.40 -3.48 0.99
CA ILE A 29 5.23 -3.84 -0.16
C ILE A 29 4.61 -3.40 -1.50
N GLU A 30 3.33 -3.05 -1.52
CA GLU A 30 2.67 -2.48 -2.70
C GLU A 30 1.53 -1.53 -2.29
N ILE A 31 1.32 -0.49 -3.10
CA ILE A 31 0.10 0.31 -3.11
C ILE A 31 -0.51 0.21 -4.50
N GLY A 32 -1.73 -0.32 -4.60
CA GLY A 32 -2.55 -0.30 -5.81
C GLY A 32 -3.77 0.59 -5.59
N ALA A 33 -4.11 1.44 -6.56
CA ALA A 33 -5.26 2.32 -6.44
C ALA A 33 -5.89 2.69 -7.78
N VAL A 34 -7.19 2.98 -7.75
CA VAL A 34 -7.94 3.53 -8.88
C VAL A 34 -8.66 4.81 -8.46
N LYS A 35 -8.69 5.78 -9.37
CA LYS A 35 -9.39 7.05 -9.19
C LYS A 35 -10.67 7.01 -10.00
N LEU A 36 -11.78 7.34 -9.34
CA LEU A 36 -13.10 7.37 -9.94
C LEU A 36 -13.62 8.81 -10.00
N ASN A 37 -14.31 9.15 -11.07
CA ASN A 37 -15.09 10.40 -11.13
C ASN A 37 -16.42 10.27 -10.38
N SER A 38 -17.25 11.32 -10.40
CA SER A 38 -18.57 11.36 -9.77
C SER A 38 -19.54 10.28 -10.28
N GLU A 39 -19.34 9.78 -11.50
CA GLU A 39 -20.15 8.72 -12.13
C GLU A 39 -19.61 7.31 -11.85
N ARG A 40 -18.61 7.18 -10.96
CA ARG A 40 -17.90 5.93 -10.62
C ARG A 40 -17.15 5.30 -11.81
N GLN A 41 -16.80 6.10 -12.81
CA GLN A 41 -15.96 5.67 -13.92
C GLN A 41 -14.49 5.84 -13.54
N ILE A 42 -13.66 4.86 -13.90
CA ILE A 42 -12.20 4.93 -13.69
C ILE A 42 -11.62 6.00 -14.61
N ILE A 43 -10.96 6.99 -14.02
CA ILE A 43 -10.28 8.06 -14.74
C ILE A 43 -8.76 7.98 -14.63
N ASP A 44 -8.24 7.22 -13.67
CA ASP A 44 -6.80 7.07 -13.46
C ASP A 44 -6.50 5.82 -12.61
N GLN A 45 -5.26 5.31 -12.70
CA GLN A 45 -4.78 4.17 -11.92
C GLN A 45 -3.37 4.45 -11.41
N TYR A 46 -3.06 3.95 -10.21
CA TYR A 46 -1.77 4.09 -9.57
C TYR A 46 -1.33 2.74 -9.02
N GLN A 47 -0.08 2.37 -9.29
CA GLN A 47 0.52 1.17 -8.75
C GLN A 47 1.99 1.44 -8.46
N VAL A 48 2.43 1.13 -7.24
CA VAL A 48 3.83 1.28 -6.86
C VAL A 48 4.27 0.14 -5.96
N LEU A 49 5.45 -0.40 -6.25
CA LEU A 49 6.12 -1.36 -5.41
C LEU A 49 6.97 -0.63 -4.36
N ILE A 50 6.99 -1.14 -3.14
CA ILE A 50 7.77 -0.60 -2.04
C ILE A 50 8.90 -1.55 -1.70
N GLN A 51 10.11 -1.02 -1.62
CA GLN A 51 11.28 -1.80 -1.23
C GLN A 51 11.27 -2.08 0.29
N PRO A 52 11.22 -3.35 0.72
CA PRO A 52 11.25 -3.69 2.15
C PRO A 52 12.59 -3.31 2.79
N ARG A 53 12.53 -2.75 3.99
CA ARG A 53 13.67 -2.42 4.84
C ARG A 53 13.75 -3.31 6.07
N VAL A 54 12.61 -3.76 6.60
CA VAL A 54 12.52 -4.55 7.84
C VAL A 54 12.50 -6.04 7.50
N TYR A 55 11.53 -6.49 6.71
CA TYR A 55 11.35 -7.91 6.40
C TYR A 55 11.87 -8.23 5.00
N LYS A 56 13.18 -8.50 4.91
CA LYS A 56 13.89 -8.81 3.65
C LYS A 56 13.66 -10.23 3.11
N LYS A 57 12.74 -10.98 3.71
CA LYS A 57 12.28 -12.27 3.20
C LYS A 57 10.76 -12.26 3.20
N LEU A 58 10.16 -12.68 2.10
CA LEU A 58 8.72 -12.92 2.05
C LEU A 58 8.38 -14.10 2.95
N HIS A 59 7.30 -13.97 3.72
CA HIS A 59 6.73 -15.12 4.42
C HIS A 59 6.30 -16.19 3.40
N HIS A 60 6.53 -17.46 3.72
CA HIS A 60 6.43 -18.60 2.79
C HIS A 60 5.03 -18.77 2.16
N ARG A 61 3.95 -18.38 2.86
CA ARG A 61 2.60 -18.32 2.28
C ARG A 61 2.39 -17.19 1.26
N THR A 62 3.13 -16.10 1.37
CA THR A 62 2.97 -14.91 0.52
C THR A 62 3.56 -15.16 -0.89
N ARG A 63 4.56 -16.03 -1.01
CA ARG A 63 5.21 -16.38 -2.31
C ARG A 63 4.31 -17.12 -3.29
N GLU A 64 3.32 -17.89 -2.81
CA GLU A 64 2.42 -18.66 -3.67
C GLU A 64 1.24 -17.82 -4.17
N ILE A 65 0.84 -16.80 -3.40
CA ILE A 65 -0.34 -15.96 -3.69
C ILE A 65 0.07 -14.71 -4.47
N ILE A 66 1.26 -14.17 -4.22
CA ILE A 66 1.77 -12.97 -4.89
C ILE A 66 2.92 -13.41 -5.80
N GLN A 67 2.75 -13.28 -7.12
CA GLN A 67 3.82 -13.49 -8.11
C GLN A 67 4.95 -12.43 -8.02
N MET A 68 5.16 -11.83 -6.84
CA MET A 68 6.25 -10.90 -6.55
C MET A 68 7.39 -11.64 -5.88
N ASP A 69 8.54 -11.68 -6.55
CA ASP A 69 9.80 -12.08 -5.93
C ASP A 69 10.39 -10.89 -5.13
N MET A 70 11.06 -11.17 -4.01
CA MET A 70 11.86 -10.19 -3.28
C MET A 70 12.83 -9.44 -4.20
N LYS A 71 13.38 -10.12 -5.20
CA LYS A 71 14.26 -9.48 -6.21
C LYS A 71 13.53 -8.40 -7.02
N LEU A 72 12.23 -8.56 -7.27
CA LEU A 72 11.43 -7.55 -7.96
C LEU A 72 11.26 -6.32 -7.05
N LEU A 73 10.93 -6.53 -5.78
CA LEU A 73 10.80 -5.48 -4.78
C LEU A 73 12.11 -4.72 -4.57
N GLU A 74 13.24 -5.40 -4.54
CA GLU A 74 14.56 -4.78 -4.40
C GLU A 74 14.96 -3.97 -5.64
N ARG A 75 14.61 -4.45 -6.83
CA ARG A 75 15.01 -3.82 -8.11
C ARG A 75 14.08 -2.68 -8.53
N LYS A 76 12.77 -2.84 -8.32
CA LYS A 76 11.75 -1.91 -8.81
C LYS A 76 11.07 -1.12 -7.69
N GLY A 77 11.16 -1.57 -6.45
CA GLY A 77 10.51 -0.90 -5.33
C GLY A 77 11.20 0.41 -4.97
N ILE A 78 10.41 1.38 -4.52
CA ILE A 78 10.91 2.64 -3.97
C ILE A 78 10.78 2.65 -2.44
N PRO A 79 11.50 3.52 -1.73
CA PRO A 79 11.31 3.66 -0.29
C PRO A 79 9.87 4.05 0.07
N PHE A 80 9.32 3.46 1.12
CA PHE A 80 7.94 3.68 1.58
C PHE A 80 7.55 5.17 1.66
N TYR A 81 8.41 6.01 2.26
CA TYR A 81 8.13 7.45 2.38
C TYR A 81 7.96 8.15 1.04
N ARG A 82 8.64 7.69 -0.02
CA ARG A 82 8.46 8.22 -1.38
C ARG A 82 7.15 7.72 -1.98
N ALA A 83 6.86 6.42 -1.85
CA ALA A 83 5.61 5.83 -2.33
C ALA A 83 4.38 6.53 -1.76
N VAL A 84 4.37 6.81 -0.45
CA VAL A 84 3.27 7.53 0.19
C VAL A 84 3.20 8.97 -0.31
N LYS A 85 4.32 9.67 -0.44
CA LYS A 85 4.34 11.06 -0.94
C LYS A 85 3.83 11.14 -2.38
N GLU A 86 4.24 10.22 -3.24
CA GLU A 86 3.80 10.13 -4.62
C GLU A 86 2.31 9.76 -4.72
N PHE A 87 1.86 8.81 -3.89
CA PHE A 87 0.47 8.41 -3.81
C PHE A 87 -0.44 9.56 -3.38
N LEU A 88 -0.11 10.26 -2.28
CA LEU A 88 -0.88 11.40 -1.80
C LEU A 88 -0.92 12.53 -2.83
N LYS A 89 0.20 12.81 -3.50
CA LYS A 89 0.23 13.78 -4.60
C LYS A 89 -0.67 13.35 -5.77
N TRP A 90 -0.69 12.05 -6.09
CA TRP A 90 -1.54 11.50 -7.14
C TRP A 90 -3.03 11.56 -6.79
N CYS A 91 -3.39 11.37 -5.52
CA CYS A 91 -4.77 11.52 -5.03
C CYS A 91 -5.30 12.94 -5.28
N GLY A 92 -4.45 13.96 -5.10
CA GLY A 92 -4.83 15.37 -5.19
C GLY A 92 -5.42 15.90 -3.88
N GLU A 93 -5.68 17.21 -3.82
CA GLU A 93 -6.05 17.92 -2.59
C GLU A 93 -7.49 17.62 -2.11
N ASP A 94 -8.39 17.17 -3.01
CA ASP A 94 -9.82 16.89 -2.73
C ASP A 94 -10.18 15.39 -2.73
N ALA A 95 -9.24 14.52 -2.38
CA ALA A 95 -9.43 13.07 -2.46
C ALA A 95 -10.20 12.49 -1.26
N LEU A 96 -11.29 11.79 -1.54
CA LEU A 96 -11.96 10.93 -0.55
C LEU A 96 -11.44 9.50 -0.67
N PHE A 97 -10.93 8.96 0.44
CA PHE A 97 -10.31 7.64 0.52
C PHE A 97 -11.32 6.57 0.96
N ALA A 98 -11.34 5.43 0.27
CA ALA A 98 -12.03 4.21 0.71
C ALA A 98 -11.05 3.03 0.68
N ALA A 99 -10.83 2.38 1.83
CA ALA A 99 -9.99 1.19 1.99
C ALA A 99 -10.86 -0.06 2.19
N GLY A 100 -10.61 -1.11 1.41
CA GLY A 100 -11.34 -2.38 1.51
C GLY A 100 -10.87 -3.26 2.67
N ALA A 101 -11.17 -2.90 3.92
CA ALA A 101 -11.32 -3.82 5.07
C ALA A 101 -11.68 -3.12 6.39
N ILE A 102 -11.52 -1.79 6.52
CA ILE A 102 -11.99 -1.00 7.66
C ILE A 102 -12.37 0.37 7.11
N PRO A 103 -13.59 0.90 7.32
CA PRO A 103 -13.90 2.27 6.98
C PRO A 103 -13.15 3.19 7.95
N ILE A 104 -11.91 3.54 7.62
CA ILE A 104 -11.21 4.66 8.25
C ILE A 104 -11.65 5.89 7.46
N CYS A 105 -12.70 6.56 7.92
CA CYS A 105 -13.00 7.91 7.47
C CYS A 105 -11.89 8.83 7.96
N TRP A 106 -10.93 9.16 7.10
CA TRP A 106 -10.10 10.35 7.31
C TRP A 106 -10.96 11.58 7.04
N ASN A 107 -11.62 12.09 8.08
CA ASN A 107 -12.05 13.48 8.07
C ASN A 107 -10.85 14.33 8.44
N TYR A 108 -10.25 14.98 7.46
CA TYR A 108 -9.43 16.15 7.72
C TYR A 108 -10.40 17.29 8.06
N SER A 109 -10.81 17.38 9.32
CA SER A 109 -11.46 18.59 9.83
C SER A 109 -10.35 19.50 10.35
N GLU A 110 -10.08 20.56 9.62
CA GLU A 110 -9.36 21.71 10.15
C GLU A 110 -10.19 22.32 11.30
N THR A 111 -9.68 22.21 12.52
CA THR A 111 -9.90 23.16 13.62
C THR A 111 -8.63 23.23 14.44
#